data_AF-A0A2M7CMP0-F1
#
_entry.id   AF-A0A2M7CMP0-F1
#
_cell.length_a   1.000
_cell.length_b   1.000
_cell.length_c   1.000
_cell.angle_alpha   90.00
_cell.angle_beta   90.00
_cell.angle_gamma   90.00
#
_symmetry.space_group_name_H-M   'P 1'
#
loop_
_entity.id
_entity.type
_entity.pdbx_description
1 polymer ?
#
loop_
_entity_poly.entity_id
_entity_poly.type
_entity_poly.pdbx_seq_one_letter_code
_entity_poly.pdbx_strand_id
1 'polypeptide(L)'
;MLRNNRELWASFLVGFLITGVYGAVIYFTRKIPAAGELFGHTLGIFGFIMMLMTETLYSLRKRSRSAHWGRMSSWLQFHIFTGLVGPYMVLLHTSWKFNGLAGVVTLFTVIIVISGFVGRYIYTRIPRTLDGLEIEGTVPEAALRQTRRLMALWHTVHIPIGMALFVSAFTHIGAALYYSTFLK
;
A
#
# COMPACT_ATOMS: atom_id res chain seq x y z
N MET A 1 8.50 16.86 4.52
CA MET A 1 9.26 16.96 3.26
C MET A 1 8.97 15.74 2.37
N LEU A 2 7.95 15.78 1.50
CA LEU A 2 7.67 14.74 0.50
C LEU A 2 7.96 15.19 -0.95
N ARG A 3 8.71 16.29 -1.12
CA ARG A 3 9.14 16.77 -2.45
C ARG A 3 10.13 15.82 -3.13
N ASN A 4 10.78 14.94 -2.36
CA ASN A 4 11.73 13.98 -2.89
C ASN A 4 11.02 12.64 -3.11
N ASN A 5 11.09 12.09 -4.32
CA ASN A 5 10.44 10.85 -4.74
C ASN A 5 11.20 9.59 -4.26
N ARG A 6 11.90 9.65 -3.11
CA ARG A 6 12.77 8.56 -2.65
C ARG A 6 11.99 7.28 -2.42
N GLU A 7 10.81 7.38 -1.82
CA GLU A 7 9.93 6.23 -1.58
C GLU A 7 9.51 5.57 -2.88
N LEU A 8 9.22 6.34 -3.94
CA LEU A 8 8.83 5.79 -5.24
C LEU A 8 10.01 5.11 -5.94
N TRP A 9 11.19 5.74 -5.94
CA TRP A 9 12.40 5.12 -6.50
C TRP A 9 12.80 3.85 -5.74
N ALA A 10 12.69 3.86 -4.41
CA ALA A 10 12.93 2.68 -3.60
C ALA A 10 11.91 1.57 -3.90
N SER A 11 10.62 1.88 -3.98
CA SER A 11 9.59 0.91 -4.37
C SER A 11 9.81 0.36 -5.78
N PHE A 12 10.23 1.20 -6.73
CA PHE A 12 10.53 0.77 -8.09
C PHE A 12 11.74 -0.16 -8.13
N LEU A 13 12.84 0.21 -7.45
CA LEU A 13 14.03 -0.63 -7.35
C LEU A 13 13.71 -1.98 -6.70
N VAL A 14 13.00 -1.99 -5.57
CA VAL A 14 12.61 -3.21 -4.88
C VAL A 14 11.65 -4.04 -5.74
N GLY A 15 10.69 -3.40 -6.40
CA GLY A 15 9.80 -4.06 -7.35
C GLY A 15 10.58 -4.73 -8.48
N PHE A 16 11.54 -4.04 -9.09
CA PHE A 16 12.41 -4.60 -10.13
C PHE A 16 13.23 -5.80 -9.64
N LEU A 17 13.80 -5.72 -8.42
CA LEU A 17 14.52 -6.85 -7.81
C LEU A 17 13.59 -8.04 -7.55
N ILE A 18 12.38 -7.80 -7.03
CA ILE A 18 11.37 -8.85 -6.82
C ILE A 18 10.99 -9.49 -8.16
N THR A 19 10.76 -8.70 -9.22
CA THR A 19 10.52 -9.20 -10.58
C THR A 19 11.68 -10.06 -11.06
N GLY A 20 12.93 -9.63 -10.84
CA GLY A 20 14.13 -10.37 -11.21
C GLY A 20 14.20 -11.72 -10.51
N VAL A 21 13.95 -11.77 -9.20
CA VAL A 21 13.90 -13.01 -8.43
C VAL A 21 12.75 -13.91 -8.92
N TYR A 22 11.56 -13.35 -9.10
CA TYR A 22 10.39 -14.09 -9.61
C TYR A 22 10.66 -14.68 -11.00
N GLY A 23 11.28 -13.90 -11.90
CA GLY A 23 11.68 -14.32 -13.23
C GLY A 23 12.78 -15.38 -13.21
N ALA A 24 13.76 -15.29 -12.29
CA ALA A 24 14.76 -16.32 -12.10
C ALA A 24 14.14 -17.64 -11.65
N VAL A 25 13.19 -17.60 -10.70
CA VAL A 25 12.44 -18.80 -10.29
C VAL A 25 11.71 -19.42 -11.48
N ILE A 26 11.02 -18.63 -12.31
CA ILE A 26 10.37 -19.12 -13.53
C ILE A 26 11.40 -19.73 -14.49
N TYR A 27 12.54 -19.08 -14.69
CA TYR A 27 13.57 -19.53 -15.61
C TYR A 27 14.15 -20.90 -15.20
N PHE A 28 14.46 -21.08 -13.92
CA PHE A 28 15.03 -22.33 -13.40
C PHE A 28 14.00 -23.46 -13.26
N THR A 29 12.77 -23.14 -12.85
CA THR A 29 11.73 -24.16 -12.62
C THR A 29 10.87 -24.45 -13.84
N ARG A 30 10.90 -23.57 -14.85
CA ARG A 30 10.03 -23.58 -16.05
C ARG A 30 8.53 -23.57 -15.73
N LYS A 31 8.15 -23.11 -14.53
CA LYS A 31 6.77 -23.06 -14.03
C LYS A 31 6.50 -21.71 -13.38
N ILE A 32 5.24 -21.29 -13.43
CA ILE A 32 4.78 -20.13 -12.67
C ILE A 32 4.58 -20.58 -11.21
N PRO A 33 5.27 -19.96 -10.22
CA PRO A 33 5.16 -20.36 -8.82
C PRO A 33 3.72 -20.31 -8.34
N ALA A 34 3.20 -21.43 -7.87
CA ALA A 34 1.82 -21.48 -7.38
C ALA A 34 1.69 -20.83 -5.99
N ALA A 35 0.56 -20.19 -5.72
CA ALA A 35 0.24 -19.57 -4.42
C ALA A 35 0.49 -20.48 -3.19
N GLY A 36 0.27 -21.79 -3.35
CA GLY A 36 0.47 -22.78 -2.28
C GLY A 36 1.87 -23.39 -2.20
N GLU A 37 2.75 -23.14 -3.17
CA GLU A 37 4.15 -23.57 -3.12
C GLU A 37 4.97 -22.61 -2.25
N LEU A 38 6.11 -23.07 -1.73
CA LEU A 38 6.93 -22.30 -0.78
C LEU A 38 7.22 -20.86 -1.24
N PHE A 39 7.61 -20.67 -2.50
CA PHE A 39 7.94 -19.34 -3.02
C PHE A 39 6.69 -18.47 -3.21
N GLY A 40 5.60 -19.01 -3.77
CA GLY A 40 4.34 -18.26 -3.88
C GLY A 40 3.78 -17.90 -2.51
N HIS A 41 3.83 -18.82 -1.55
CA HIS A 41 3.31 -18.62 -0.20
C HIS A 41 4.09 -17.55 0.58
N THR A 42 5.43 -17.56 0.47
CA THR A 42 6.27 -16.52 1.09
C THR A 42 5.99 -15.13 0.52
N LEU A 43 5.76 -14.99 -0.80
CA LEU A 43 5.31 -13.72 -1.39
C LEU A 43 4.00 -13.23 -0.77
N GLY A 44 3.03 -14.14 -0.56
CA GLY A 44 1.76 -13.84 0.08
C GLY A 44 1.93 -13.36 1.53
N ILE A 45 2.72 -14.06 2.33
CA ILE A 45 2.98 -13.72 3.75
C ILE A 45 3.64 -12.35 3.87
N PHE A 46 4.78 -12.15 3.20
CA PHE A 46 5.52 -10.89 3.30
C PHE A 46 4.73 -9.72 2.69
N GLY A 47 4.04 -9.96 1.57
CA GLY A 47 3.16 -8.97 0.95
C GLY A 47 2.03 -8.52 1.88
N PHE A 48 1.35 -9.48 2.52
CA PHE A 48 0.29 -9.20 3.48
C PHE A 48 0.80 -8.49 4.73
N ILE A 49 1.96 -8.87 5.28
CA ILE A 49 2.59 -8.17 6.40
C ILE A 49 2.86 -6.70 6.04
N MET A 50 3.44 -6.44 4.86
CA MET A 50 3.69 -5.06 4.42
C MET A 50 2.38 -4.27 4.23
N MET A 51 1.32 -4.90 3.73
CA MET A 51 0.00 -4.28 3.66
C MET A 51 -0.54 -3.95 5.06
N LEU A 52 -0.48 -4.88 6.02
CA LEU A 52 -0.88 -4.62 7.41
C LEU A 52 -0.08 -3.48 8.04
N MET A 53 1.23 -3.42 7.80
CA MET A 53 2.08 -2.31 8.27
C MET A 53 1.63 -0.97 7.67
N THR A 54 1.21 -0.96 6.41
CA THR A 54 0.70 0.23 5.71
C THR A 54 -0.53 0.80 6.40
N GLU A 55 -1.51 -0.06 6.72
CA GLU A 55 -2.78 0.33 7.34
C GLU A 55 -2.60 0.74 8.81
N THR A 56 -1.78 -0.01 9.56
CA THR A 56 -1.69 0.14 11.02
C THR A 56 -0.67 1.18 11.45
N LEU A 57 0.58 1.12 10.97
CA LEU A 57 1.67 1.87 11.59
C LEU A 57 1.56 3.38 11.37
N TYR A 58 1.12 3.81 10.18
CA TYR A 58 0.89 5.24 9.92
C TYR A 58 -0.24 5.79 10.79
N SER A 59 -1.35 5.05 10.88
CA SER A 59 -2.52 5.41 11.70
C SER A 59 -2.18 5.47 13.19
N LEU A 60 -1.45 4.48 13.69
CA LEU A 60 -0.95 4.43 15.07
C LEU A 60 -0.03 5.61 15.38
N ARG A 61 0.93 5.90 14.49
CA ARG A 61 1.83 7.04 14.67
C ARG A 61 1.09 8.38 14.68
N LYS A 62 0.08 8.54 13.83
CA LYS A 62 -0.74 9.76 13.76
C LYS A 62 -1.58 9.96 15.02
N ARG A 63 -2.02 8.87 15.68
CA ARG A 63 -2.78 8.90 16.93
C ARG A 63 -1.89 9.08 18.15
N SER A 64 -0.68 8.53 18.14
CA SER A 64 0.26 8.63 19.24
C SER A 64 0.95 10.01 19.27
N ARG A 65 0.55 10.85 20.23
CA ARG A 65 1.16 12.17 20.48
C ARG A 65 2.41 12.12 21.36
N SER A 66 2.59 11.06 22.15
CA SER A 66 3.67 10.93 23.13
C SER A 66 4.89 10.15 22.60
N ALA A 67 4.73 9.34 21.55
CA ALA A 67 5.84 8.55 21.01
C ALA A 67 6.79 9.38 20.12
N HIS A 68 8.07 9.45 20.50
CA HIS A 68 9.14 10.11 19.74
C HIS A 68 9.66 9.28 18.56
N TRP A 69 8.78 8.62 17.82
CA TRP A 69 9.16 7.67 16.77
C TRP A 69 9.61 8.34 15.45
N GLY A 70 10.40 9.40 15.50
CA GLY A 70 10.86 10.13 14.32
C GLY A 70 9.78 10.98 13.64
N ARG A 71 10.15 11.54 12.48
CA ARG A 71 9.39 12.59 11.77
C ARG A 71 8.17 12.02 11.05
N MET A 72 7.06 12.75 11.06
CA MET A 72 5.81 12.35 10.38
C MET A 72 5.99 12.10 8.87
N SER A 73 6.88 12.83 8.20
CA SER A 73 7.15 12.60 6.77
C SER A 73 7.79 11.24 6.49
N SER A 74 8.62 10.73 7.41
CA SER A 74 9.26 9.42 7.26
C SER A 74 8.24 8.29 7.36
N TRP A 75 7.25 8.41 8.25
CA TRP A 75 6.13 7.46 8.34
C TRP A 75 5.26 7.44 7.10
N LEU A 76 5.01 8.60 6.50
CA LEU A 76 4.25 8.65 5.25
C LEU A 76 5.05 8.09 4.07
N GLN A 77 6.37 8.34 4.00
CA GLN A 77 7.25 7.68 3.03
C GLN A 77 7.23 6.17 3.21
N PHE A 78 7.30 5.70 4.45
CA PHE A 78 7.21 4.29 4.80
C PHE A 78 5.85 3.69 4.38
N HIS A 79 4.74 4.36 4.68
CA HIS A 79 3.39 3.96 4.26
C HIS A 79 3.28 3.84 2.73
N ILE A 80 3.79 4.81 1.97
CA ILE A 80 3.79 4.75 0.51
C ILE A 80 4.64 3.56 0.03
N PHE A 81 5.83 3.37 0.62
CA PHE A 81 6.72 2.28 0.25
C PHE A 81 6.07 0.91 0.48
N THR A 82 5.56 0.67 1.70
CA THR A 82 4.91 -0.59 2.05
C THR A 82 3.60 -0.81 1.31
N GLY A 83 2.87 0.28 1.03
CA GLY A 83 1.63 0.30 0.26
C GLY A 83 1.81 0.11 -1.25
N LEU A 84 3.05 0.07 -1.75
CA LEU A 84 3.36 -0.30 -3.13
C LEU A 84 3.99 -1.68 -3.20
N VAL A 85 5.00 -1.95 -2.38
CA VAL A 85 5.74 -3.23 -2.41
C VAL A 85 4.87 -4.39 -1.91
N GLY A 86 4.09 -4.20 -0.83
CA GLY A 86 3.21 -5.23 -0.29
C GLY A 86 2.17 -5.72 -1.32
N PRO A 87 1.34 -4.81 -1.88
CA PRO A 87 0.41 -5.13 -2.95
C PRO A 87 1.05 -5.79 -4.18
N TYR A 88 2.25 -5.36 -4.55
CA TYR A 88 2.99 -5.96 -5.67
C TYR A 88 3.36 -7.43 -5.40
N MET A 89 3.85 -7.75 -4.20
CA MET A 89 4.13 -9.13 -3.80
C MET A 89 2.86 -9.99 -3.76
N VAL A 90 1.75 -9.45 -3.25
CA VAL A 90 0.44 -10.13 -3.25
C VAL A 90 -0.08 -10.37 -4.67
N LEU A 91 0.15 -9.43 -5.60
CA LEU A 91 -0.19 -9.64 -7.00
C LEU A 91 0.57 -10.85 -7.59
N LEU A 92 1.87 -10.95 -7.33
CA LEU A 92 2.68 -12.09 -7.79
C LEU A 92 2.29 -13.42 -7.13
N HIS A 93 1.81 -13.38 -5.88
CA HIS A 93 1.26 -14.54 -5.17
C HIS A 93 0.04 -15.15 -5.88
N THR A 94 -0.74 -14.37 -6.64
CA THR A 94 -1.91 -14.88 -7.37
C THR A 94 -1.56 -15.87 -8.49
N SER A 95 -0.29 -15.96 -8.89
CA SER A 95 0.17 -16.74 -10.04
C SER A 95 -0.61 -16.40 -11.33
N TRP A 96 -1.07 -15.15 -11.46
CA TRP A 96 -1.89 -14.63 -12.56
C TRP A 96 -3.28 -15.29 -12.68
N LYS A 97 -3.81 -15.83 -11.57
CA LYS A 97 -5.14 -16.43 -11.50
C LYS A 97 -6.08 -15.55 -10.67
N PHE A 98 -7.10 -14.99 -11.31
CA PHE A 98 -8.02 -14.02 -10.70
C PHE A 98 -9.44 -14.59 -10.56
N ASN A 99 -9.59 -15.66 -9.78
CA ASN A 99 -10.87 -16.36 -9.63
C ASN A 99 -11.41 -16.25 -8.19
N GLY A 100 -12.74 -16.26 -8.06
CA GLY A 100 -13.43 -16.27 -6.78
C GLY A 100 -13.00 -15.14 -5.84
N LEU A 101 -12.90 -15.45 -4.54
CA LEU A 101 -12.54 -14.48 -3.52
C LEU A 101 -11.13 -13.90 -3.70
N ALA A 102 -10.16 -14.69 -4.19
CA ALA A 102 -8.80 -14.20 -4.46
C ALA A 102 -8.80 -13.11 -5.54
N GLY A 103 -9.63 -13.26 -6.57
CA GLY A 103 -9.84 -12.23 -7.60
C GLY A 103 -10.41 -10.94 -7.01
N VAL A 104 -11.40 -11.02 -6.13
CA VAL A 104 -11.99 -9.86 -5.44
C VAL A 104 -10.97 -9.12 -4.57
N VAL A 105 -10.17 -9.86 -3.78
CA VAL A 105 -9.08 -9.28 -2.97
C VAL A 105 -8.08 -8.56 -3.87
N THR A 106 -7.72 -9.17 -5.00
CA THR A 106 -6.79 -8.57 -5.95
C THR A 106 -7.36 -7.31 -6.60
N LEU A 107 -8.66 -7.30 -6.94
CA LEU A 107 -9.34 -6.12 -7.45
C LEU A 107 -9.29 -4.96 -6.45
N PHE A 108 -9.65 -5.19 -5.18
CA PHE A 108 -9.54 -4.16 -4.15
C PHE A 108 -8.09 -3.72 -3.91
N THR A 109 -7.13 -4.63 -4.05
CA THR A 109 -5.70 -4.33 -3.96
C THR A 109 -5.26 -3.35 -5.05
N VAL A 110 -5.71 -3.55 -6.30
CA VAL A 110 -5.43 -2.61 -7.39
C VAL A 110 -6.10 -1.26 -7.15
N ILE A 111 -7.37 -1.27 -6.74
CA ILE A 111 -8.14 -0.05 -6.47
C ILE A 111 -7.50 0.78 -5.35
N ILE A 112 -7.05 0.16 -4.25
CA ILE A 112 -6.42 0.90 -3.14
C ILE A 112 -5.09 1.53 -3.56
N VAL A 113 -4.29 0.84 -4.39
CA VAL A 113 -3.02 1.37 -4.90
C VAL A 113 -3.27 2.58 -5.79
N ILE A 114 -4.21 2.49 -6.73
CA ILE A 114 -4.61 3.62 -7.59
C ILE A 114 -5.10 4.79 -6.71
N SER A 115 -5.97 4.51 -5.74
CA SER A 115 -6.45 5.52 -4.80
C SER A 115 -5.30 6.15 -4.01
N GLY A 116 -4.29 5.39 -3.60
CA GLY A 116 -3.07 5.89 -2.95
C GLY A 116 -2.29 6.89 -3.81
N PHE A 117 -2.14 6.61 -5.11
CA PHE A 117 -1.52 7.56 -6.05
C PHE A 117 -2.32 8.86 -6.17
N VAL A 118 -3.66 8.80 -6.21
CA VAL A 118 -4.53 9.99 -6.18
C VAL A 118 -4.30 10.79 -4.90
N GLY A 119 -4.22 10.12 -3.75
CA GLY A 119 -3.93 10.74 -2.45
C GLY A 119 -2.59 11.46 -2.44
N ARG A 120 -1.53 10.83 -2.96
CA ARG A 120 -0.20 11.44 -3.11
C ARG A 120 -0.22 12.64 -4.05
N TYR A 121 -0.93 12.54 -5.18
CA TYR A 121 -1.09 13.64 -6.11
C TYR A 121 -1.72 14.86 -5.43
N ILE A 122 -2.83 14.67 -4.70
CA ILE A 122 -3.48 15.75 -3.94
C ILE A 122 -2.53 16.29 -2.87
N TYR A 123 -1.87 15.41 -2.11
CA TYR A 123 -1.01 15.80 -0.99
C TYR A 123 0.20 16.63 -1.40
N THR A 124 0.86 16.28 -2.50
CA THR A 124 2.03 17.01 -3.03
C THR A 124 1.66 18.38 -3.60
N ARG A 125 0.39 18.59 -3.94
CA ARG A 125 -0.16 19.86 -4.39
C ARG A 125 -0.60 20.79 -3.26
N ILE A 126 -0.66 20.31 -2.02
CA ILE A 126 -0.92 21.18 -0.86
C ILE A 126 0.31 22.08 -0.69
N PRO A 127 0.18 23.40 -0.90
CA PRO A 127 1.24 24.33 -0.57
C PRO A 127 1.43 24.30 0.94
N ARG A 128 2.59 23.81 1.39
CA ARG A 128 2.95 23.82 2.80
C ARG A 128 3.91 24.96 3.05
N THR A 129 3.43 25.95 3.77
CA THR A 129 4.27 26.90 4.49
C THR A 129 5.24 26.09 5.35
N LEU A 130 6.52 26.23 5.07
CA LEU A 130 7.57 25.78 5.99
C LEU A 130 7.38 26.59 7.28
N ASP A 131 7.19 25.90 8.40
CA ASP A 131 7.51 26.39 9.75
C ASP A 131 7.20 27.86 10.08
N GLY A 132 5.93 28.27 9.99
CA GLY A 132 5.50 29.51 10.65
C GLY A 132 6.02 30.82 10.05
N LEU A 133 6.67 30.80 8.88
CA LEU A 133 6.89 32.02 8.10
C LEU A 133 5.67 32.22 7.20
N GLU A 134 4.87 33.18 7.63
CA GLU A 134 3.81 33.82 6.88
C GLU A 134 4.23 33.94 5.42
N ILE A 135 3.50 33.24 4.55
CA ILE A 135 3.36 33.77 3.20
C ILE A 135 2.44 34.96 3.37
N GLU A 136 3.06 36.10 3.56
CA GLU A 136 2.47 37.40 3.30
C GLU A 136 2.03 37.39 1.82
N GLY A 137 0.77 36.99 1.57
CA GLY A 137 0.02 37.33 0.35
C GLY A 137 0.08 36.45 -0.90
N THR A 138 0.89 35.38 -1.02
CA THR A 138 1.04 34.68 -2.33
C THR A 138 0.19 33.43 -2.58
N VAL A 139 -0.39 32.78 -1.56
CA VAL A 139 -1.27 31.60 -1.77
C VAL A 139 -2.71 31.95 -1.42
N PRO A 140 -3.65 31.89 -2.39
CA PRO A 140 -5.06 32.17 -2.10
C PRO A 140 -5.62 31.19 -1.05
N GLU A 141 -6.23 31.71 0.03
CA GLU A 141 -6.96 30.91 1.03
C GLU A 141 -8.01 29.98 0.40
N ALA A 142 -8.57 30.40 -0.73
CA ALA A 142 -9.46 29.58 -1.55
C ALA A 142 -8.78 28.28 -2.04
N ALA A 143 -7.53 28.35 -2.50
CA ALA A 143 -6.78 27.19 -2.97
C ALA A 143 -6.47 26.22 -1.83
N LEU A 144 -6.06 26.73 -0.66
CA LEU A 144 -5.82 25.91 0.53
C LEU A 144 -7.09 25.18 0.98
N ARG A 145 -8.24 25.88 1.02
CA ARG A 145 -9.54 25.27 1.33
C ARG A 145 -9.93 24.20 0.32
N GLN A 146 -9.71 24.43 -0.97
CA GLN A 146 -9.98 23.45 -2.02
C GLN A 146 -9.14 22.18 -1.83
N THR A 147 -7.82 22.29 -1.61
CA THR A 147 -6.97 21.10 -1.45
C THR A 147 -7.30 20.34 -0.16
N ARG A 148 -7.65 21.03 0.94
CA ARG A 148 -8.15 20.39 2.16
C ARG A 148 -9.45 19.64 1.92
N ARG A 149 -10.39 20.21 1.15
CA ARG A 149 -11.65 19.54 0.78
C ARG A 149 -11.40 18.29 -0.06
N LEU A 150 -10.53 18.37 -1.08
CA LEU A 150 -10.15 17.22 -1.89
C LEU A 150 -9.49 16.13 -1.04
N MET A 151 -8.63 16.51 -0.10
CA MET A 151 -8.00 15.57 0.83
C MET A 151 -9.04 14.91 1.74
N ALA A 152 -10.05 15.64 2.22
CA ALA A 152 -11.13 15.08 3.04
C ALA A 152 -11.99 14.09 2.23
N LEU A 153 -12.39 14.46 1.00
CA LEU A 153 -13.14 13.59 0.08
C LEU A 153 -12.35 12.32 -0.25
N TRP A 154 -11.05 12.45 -0.49
CA TRP A 154 -10.21 11.28 -0.71
C TRP A 154 -10.22 10.33 0.49
N HIS A 155 -10.11 10.83 1.73
CA HIS A 155 -10.14 9.97 2.92
C HIS A 155 -11.47 9.22 3.04
N THR A 156 -12.60 9.87 2.71
CA THR A 156 -13.93 9.23 2.75
C THR A 156 -14.09 8.08 1.76
N VAL A 157 -13.25 8.02 0.72
CA VAL A 157 -13.26 6.94 -0.28
C VAL A 157 -12.16 5.92 0.00
N HIS A 158 -10.94 6.39 0.26
CA HIS A 158 -9.76 5.54 0.45
C HIS A 158 -9.89 4.61 1.65
N ILE A 159 -10.39 5.12 2.79
CA ILE A 159 -10.51 4.32 4.02
C ILE A 159 -11.50 3.16 3.87
N PRO A 160 -12.74 3.34 3.38
CA PRO A 160 -13.65 2.22 3.14
C PRO A 160 -13.10 1.17 2.17
N ILE A 161 -12.36 1.57 1.13
CA ILE A 161 -11.70 0.63 0.21
C ILE A 161 -10.67 -0.20 0.98
N GLY A 162 -9.87 0.42 1.84
CA GLY A 162 -8.91 -0.27 2.70
C GLY A 162 -9.60 -1.27 3.63
N MET A 163 -10.70 -0.87 4.27
CA MET A 163 -11.50 -1.76 5.11
C MET A 163 -12.04 -2.97 4.33
N ALA A 164 -12.64 -2.74 3.15
CA ALA A 164 -13.15 -3.82 2.30
C ALA A 164 -12.03 -4.77 1.84
N LEU A 165 -10.86 -4.22 1.50
CA LEU A 165 -9.68 -5.00 1.16
C LEU A 165 -9.23 -5.90 2.31
N PHE A 166 -9.06 -5.36 3.52
CA PHE A 166 -8.60 -6.17 4.65
C PHE A 166 -9.64 -7.20 5.08
N VAL A 167 -10.93 -6.85 5.10
CA VAL A 167 -12.01 -7.81 5.39
C VAL A 167 -11.97 -8.96 4.38
N SER A 168 -11.89 -8.67 3.08
CA SER A 168 -11.82 -9.72 2.06
C SER A 168 -10.53 -10.54 2.15
N ALA A 169 -9.38 -9.91 2.46
CA ALA A 169 -8.10 -10.59 2.64
C ALA A 169 -8.12 -11.54 3.85
N PHE A 170 -8.65 -11.11 5.01
CA PHE A 170 -8.82 -11.97 6.18
C PHE A 170 -9.74 -13.15 5.88
N THR A 171 -10.87 -12.92 5.20
CA THR A 171 -11.77 -14.00 4.77
C THR A 171 -11.05 -14.97 3.82
N HIS A 172 -10.25 -14.46 2.88
CA HIS A 172 -9.48 -15.29 1.95
C HIS A 172 -8.45 -16.16 2.67
N ILE A 173 -7.66 -15.58 3.57
CA ILE A 173 -6.66 -16.31 4.36
C ILE A 173 -7.35 -17.33 5.27
N GLY A 174 -8.42 -16.93 5.97
CA GLY A 174 -9.18 -17.81 6.85
C GLY A 174 -9.79 -19.00 6.11
N ALA A 175 -10.39 -18.77 4.94
CA ALA A 175 -10.87 -19.84 4.08
C ALA A 175 -9.73 -20.75 3.62
N ALA A 176 -8.62 -20.20 3.13
CA ALA A 176 -7.47 -20.98 2.69
C ALA A 176 -6.91 -21.88 3.80
N LEU A 177 -6.77 -21.35 5.02
CA LEU A 177 -6.33 -22.11 6.19
C LEU A 177 -7.34 -23.20 6.55
N TYR A 178 -8.64 -22.88 6.60
CA TYR A 178 -9.70 -23.83 6.90
C TYR A 178 -9.71 -25.02 5.93
N TYR A 179 -9.78 -24.75 4.62
CA TYR A 179 -9.78 -25.79 3.59
C TYR A 179 -8.48 -26.61 3.59
N SER A 180 -7.33 -25.98 3.86
CA SER A 180 -6.05 -26.69 3.92
C SER A 180 -5.86 -27.58 5.15
N THR A 181 -6.62 -27.34 6.22
CA THR A 181 -6.47 -28.04 7.51
C THR A 181 -7.53 -29.13 7.69
N PHE A 182 -8.79 -28.84 7.35
CA PHE A 182 -9.93 -29.71 7.69
C PHE A 182 -10.53 -30.49 6.51
N LEU A 183 -10.17 -30.13 5.28
CA LEU A 183 -10.74 -30.74 4.06
C LEU A 183 -9.66 -31.39 3.17
N LYS A 184 -8.50 -31.71 3.75
CA LYS A 184 -7.54 -32.67 3.20
C LYS A 184 -7.95 -34.08 3.59
#